data_AF-A0AAD9UGE8-F1
#
_entry.id   AF-A0AAD9UGE8-F1
#
_cell.length_a   1.000
_cell.length_b   1.000
_cell.length_c   1.000
_cell.angle_alpha   90.00
_cell.angle_beta   90.00
_cell.angle_gamma   90.00
#
_symmetry.space_group_name_H-M   'P 1'
#
loop_
_entity.id
_entity.type
_entity.pdbx_description
1 polymer ?
#
loop_
_entity_poly.entity_id
_entity_poly.type
_entity_poly.pdbx_seq_one_letter_code
_entity_poly.pdbx_strand_id
1 'polypeptide(L)'
;MSSLKELCSGLPVDPLPEARPRDKSVPHAPARTPNLTPDEETLALENALRYFPESTHAVLADEFAGELRTHGHIYMYRFIPTVTMRAYPIDDYPARVRPAAAIMHMIMNNLDPRVAQFPHELVTYGGNGQVFSNWAQSLTPRKPSPLRSTTPVPSFCCRSSGW
;
A
#
# COMPACT_ATOMS: atom_id res chain seq x y z
N MET A 1 -1.78 11.54 -17.63
CA MET A 1 -2.44 10.23 -17.44
C MET A 1 -1.44 9.30 -16.80
N SER A 2 -1.74 8.78 -15.62
CA SER A 2 -0.84 7.90 -14.87
C SER A 2 -0.69 6.55 -15.56
N SER A 3 0.53 6.01 -15.62
CA SER A 3 0.84 4.76 -16.33
C SER A 3 0.84 3.57 -15.37
N LEU A 4 0.44 2.38 -15.82
CA LEU A 4 0.58 1.15 -15.02
C LEU A 4 2.03 0.86 -14.61
N LYS A 5 3.01 1.43 -15.33
CA LYS A 5 4.44 1.39 -14.96
C LYS A 5 4.71 1.93 -13.56
N GLU A 6 3.89 2.86 -13.06
CA GLU A 6 4.04 3.45 -11.71
C GLU A 6 3.87 2.42 -10.59
N LEU A 7 3.13 1.33 -10.83
CA LEU A 7 3.00 0.21 -9.88
C LEU A 7 4.34 -0.44 -9.54
N CYS A 8 5.36 -0.20 -10.37
CA CYS A 8 6.70 -0.74 -10.23
C CYS A 8 7.75 0.26 -9.76
N SER A 9 7.38 1.52 -9.56
CA SER A 9 8.30 2.58 -9.16
C SER A 9 8.65 2.53 -7.67
N GLY A 10 7.96 1.72 -6.87
CA GLY A 10 8.14 1.69 -5.43
C GLY A 10 7.46 2.86 -4.73
N LEU A 11 7.87 3.11 -3.48
CA LEU A 11 7.39 4.25 -2.71
C LEU A 11 8.08 5.54 -3.16
N PRO A 12 7.35 6.57 -3.60
CA PRO A 12 7.92 7.90 -3.83
C PRO A 12 8.27 8.54 -2.49
N VAL A 13 9.56 8.62 -2.17
CA VAL A 13 10.05 9.19 -0.90
C VAL A 13 10.95 10.41 -1.08
N ASP A 14 11.36 10.70 -2.31
CA ASP A 14 12.18 11.86 -2.66
C ASP A 14 11.79 12.40 -4.05
N PRO A 15 10.98 13.47 -4.13
CA PRO A 15 10.30 14.12 -3.02
C PRO A 15 9.13 13.28 -2.47
N LEU A 16 8.74 13.53 -1.21
CA LEU A 16 7.47 12.99 -0.68
C LEU A 16 6.28 13.58 -1.48
N PRO A 17 5.32 12.75 -1.93
CA PRO A 17 4.08 13.25 -2.54
C PRO A 17 3.33 14.13 -1.56
N GLU A 18 2.54 15.09 -2.02
CA GLU A 18 1.70 15.90 -1.14
C GLU A 18 0.71 15.04 -0.33
N ALA A 19 0.42 15.48 0.89
CA ALA A 19 -0.63 14.88 1.71
C ALA A 19 -1.97 14.99 0.97
N ARG A 20 -2.72 13.89 0.90
CA ARG A 20 -4.01 13.88 0.20
C ARG A 20 -5.16 13.87 1.20
N PRO A 21 -6.16 14.76 1.05
CA PRO A 21 -7.36 14.67 1.85
C PRO A 21 -8.13 13.40 1.48
N ARG A 22 -8.92 12.90 2.44
CA ARG A 22 -9.78 11.74 2.26
C ARG A 22 -10.90 12.06 1.27
N ASP A 23 -11.02 11.26 0.22
CA ASP A 23 -12.01 11.43 -0.84
C ASP A 23 -13.42 11.02 -0.38
N LYS A 24 -14.30 12.00 -0.21
CA LYS A 24 -15.67 11.76 0.27
C LYS A 24 -16.58 11.08 -0.75
N SER A 25 -16.13 10.92 -2.00
CA SER A 25 -16.92 10.27 -3.06
C SER A 25 -16.90 8.75 -2.99
N VAL A 26 -15.97 8.17 -2.23
CA VAL A 26 -15.89 6.71 -2.03
C VAL A 26 -16.33 6.30 -0.62
N PRO A 27 -16.92 5.10 -0.48
CA PRO A 27 -17.22 4.56 0.84
C PRO A 27 -15.92 4.30 1.61
N HIS A 28 -16.03 4.46 2.92
CA HIS A 28 -14.89 4.45 3.83
C HIS A 28 -15.12 3.52 5.00
N ALA A 29 -14.08 2.76 5.38
CA ALA A 29 -14.20 1.84 6.50
C ALA A 29 -14.48 2.60 7.81
N PRO A 30 -15.30 2.05 8.71
CA PRO A 30 -15.49 2.62 10.04
C PRO A 30 -14.15 2.65 10.79
N ALA A 31 -13.98 3.64 11.66
CA ALA A 31 -12.80 3.72 12.50
C ALA A 31 -12.66 2.45 13.34
N ARG A 32 -11.45 1.89 13.37
CA ARG A 32 -11.11 0.80 14.28
C ARG A 32 -10.87 1.36 15.68
N THR A 33 -11.11 0.53 16.68
CA THR A 33 -10.80 0.85 18.07
C THR A 33 -9.78 -0.15 18.58
N PRO A 34 -8.50 -0.04 18.16
CA PRO A 34 -7.47 -0.87 18.73
C PRO A 34 -7.23 -0.36 20.15
N ASN A 35 -7.49 -1.19 21.17
CA ASN A 35 -7.22 -0.85 22.56
C ASN A 35 -5.71 -0.93 22.83
N LEU A 36 -4.93 -0.06 22.17
CA LEU A 36 -3.47 -0.03 22.27
C LEU A 36 -3.03 0.68 23.55
N THR A 37 -2.04 0.11 24.19
CA THR A 37 -1.22 0.79 25.19
C THR A 37 -0.29 1.82 24.54
N PRO A 38 0.27 2.79 25.31
CA PRO A 38 1.24 3.75 24.76
C PRO A 38 2.46 3.11 24.09
N ASP A 39 2.93 1.98 24.64
CA ASP A 39 4.06 1.22 24.07
C ASP A 39 3.65 0.55 22.75
N GLU A 40 2.43 0.04 22.64
CA GLU A 40 1.91 -0.53 21.40
C GLU A 40 1.62 0.53 20.32
N GLU A 41 1.20 1.74 20.71
CA GLU A 41 1.08 2.89 19.79
C GLU A 41 2.46 3.24 19.21
N THR A 42 3.49 3.31 20.07
CA THR A 42 4.87 3.56 19.65
C THR A 42 5.37 2.47 18.70
N LEU A 43 5.18 1.20 19.05
CA LEU A 43 5.57 0.07 18.22
C LEU A 43 4.81 0.03 16.88
N ALA A 44 3.54 0.45 16.84
CA ALA A 44 2.78 0.55 15.60
C ALA A 44 3.38 1.60 14.65
N LEU A 45 3.80 2.75 15.19
CA LEU A 45 4.48 3.81 14.44
C LEU A 45 5.83 3.36 13.92
N GLU A 46 6.67 2.72 14.73
CA GLU A 46 7.95 2.15 14.29
C GLU A 46 7.76 1.13 13.16
N ASN A 47 6.76 0.25 13.30
CA ASN A 47 6.41 -0.73 12.27
C ASN A 47 5.93 -0.10 10.96
N ALA A 48 5.28 1.07 11.03
CA ALA A 48 4.88 1.84 9.86
C ALA A 48 6.06 2.59 9.22
N LEU A 49 6.94 3.17 10.04
CA LEU A 49 8.09 3.95 9.57
C LEU A 49 9.19 3.10 8.93
N ARG A 50 9.28 1.80 9.23
CA ARG A 50 10.28 0.88 8.64
C ARG A 50 10.24 0.78 7.10
N TYR A 51 9.14 1.21 6.48
CA TYR A 51 8.99 1.23 5.02
C TYR A 51 9.71 2.43 4.38
N PHE A 52 10.12 3.42 5.17
CA PHE A 52 10.57 4.73 4.72
C PHE A 52 11.96 5.08 5.24
N PRO A 53 12.75 5.89 4.50
CA PRO A 53 14.05 6.37 4.98
C PRO A 53 13.89 7.36 6.14
N GLU A 54 14.87 7.39 7.05
CA GLU A 54 14.86 8.24 8.26
C GLU A 54 14.62 9.73 7.96
N SER A 55 15.10 10.22 6.81
CA SER A 55 14.89 11.61 6.37
C SER A 55 13.41 12.01 6.25
N THR A 56 12.51 11.04 6.07
CA THR A 56 11.08 11.27 5.93
C THR A 56 10.31 11.08 7.24
N HIS A 57 10.95 10.52 8.28
CA HIS A 57 10.26 10.13 9.52
C HIS A 57 9.66 11.31 10.27
N ALA A 58 10.32 12.46 10.26
CA ALA A 58 9.80 13.67 10.93
C ALA A 58 8.43 14.10 10.39
N VAL A 59 8.17 13.91 9.10
CA VAL A 59 6.88 14.25 8.48
C VAL A 59 5.89 13.09 8.63
N LEU A 60 6.33 11.87 8.36
CA LEU A 60 5.45 10.70 8.31
C LEU A 60 5.01 10.22 9.70
N ALA A 61 5.82 10.42 10.75
CA ALA A 61 5.48 10.01 12.10
C ALA A 61 4.21 10.72 12.60
N ASP A 62 4.14 12.04 12.44
CA ASP A 62 2.97 12.84 12.83
C ASP A 62 1.74 12.46 12.02
N GLU A 63 1.90 12.24 10.71
CA GLU A 63 0.82 11.80 9.83
C GLU A 63 0.27 10.43 10.23
N PHE A 64 1.16 9.44 10.46
CA PHE A 64 0.77 8.10 10.85
C PHE A 64 0.16 8.04 12.25
N ALA A 65 0.65 8.86 13.19
CA ALA A 65 0.01 8.99 14.50
C ALA A 65 -1.40 9.59 14.37
N GLY A 66 -1.58 10.58 13.48
CA GLY A 66 -2.88 11.13 13.15
C GLY A 66 -3.84 10.10 12.57
N GLU A 67 -3.38 9.27 11.62
CA GLU A 67 -4.18 8.18 11.07
C GLU A 67 -4.56 7.14 12.14
N LEU A 68 -3.60 6.73 12.97
CA LEU A 68 -3.83 5.75 14.02
C LEU A 68 -4.88 6.25 15.03
N ARG A 69 -4.84 7.52 15.43
CA ARG A 69 -5.82 8.11 16.36
C ARG A 69 -7.20 8.30 15.72
N THR A 70 -7.25 8.69 14.45
CA THR A 70 -8.51 9.02 13.77
C THR A 70 -9.23 7.78 13.24
N HIS A 71 -8.47 6.78 12.82
CA HIS A 71 -8.99 5.61 12.11
C HIS A 71 -8.70 4.29 12.82
N GLY A 72 -7.90 4.30 13.88
CA GLY A 72 -7.46 3.09 14.57
C GLY A 72 -6.55 2.21 13.72
N HIS A 73 -5.97 2.76 12.65
CA HIS A 73 -5.11 2.03 11.73
C HIS A 73 -4.28 2.99 10.87
N ILE A 74 -3.08 2.56 10.50
CA ILE A 74 -2.16 3.33 9.63
C ILE A 74 -2.28 2.77 8.22
N TYR A 75 -3.06 3.46 7.37
CA TYR A 75 -3.29 3.09 5.97
C TYR A 75 -2.25 3.68 5.02
N MET A 76 -1.64 4.81 5.42
CA MET A 76 -0.68 5.59 4.66
C MET A 76 -1.31 6.20 3.40
N TYR A 77 -2.39 6.98 3.56
CA TYR A 77 -3.22 7.48 2.45
C TYR A 77 -2.43 8.32 1.43
N ARG A 78 -1.36 8.98 1.85
CA ARG A 78 -0.43 9.72 0.96
C ARG A 78 0.06 8.89 -0.23
N PHE A 79 0.18 7.57 -0.05
CA PHE A 79 0.75 6.64 -1.02
C PHE A 79 -0.30 5.87 -1.85
N ILE A 80 -1.59 6.26 -1.80
CA ILE A 80 -2.58 5.71 -2.74
C ILE A 80 -2.08 5.98 -4.18
N PRO A 81 -1.96 4.97 -5.06
CA PRO A 81 -1.55 5.20 -6.44
C PRO A 81 -2.49 6.16 -7.16
N THR A 82 -1.95 7.00 -8.05
CA THR A 82 -2.79 7.91 -8.86
C THR A 82 -3.44 7.18 -10.05
N VAL A 83 -2.91 6.02 -10.42
CA VAL A 83 -3.51 5.15 -11.43
C VAL A 83 -4.86 4.64 -10.97
N THR A 84 -5.83 4.62 -11.88
CA THR A 84 -7.16 4.08 -11.60
C THR A 84 -7.06 2.60 -11.25
N MET A 85 -7.45 2.24 -10.02
CA MET A 85 -7.50 0.87 -9.55
C MET A 85 -8.65 0.14 -10.25
N ARG A 86 -8.31 -0.76 -11.17
CA ARG A 86 -9.21 -1.69 -11.86
C ARG A 86 -8.40 -2.81 -12.50
N ALA A 87 -9.06 -3.86 -12.93
CA ALA A 87 -8.47 -4.84 -13.82
C ALA A 87 -8.14 -4.24 -15.21
N TYR A 88 -6.95 -4.52 -15.72
CA TYR A 88 -6.50 -4.19 -17.08
C TYR A 88 -6.20 -5.48 -17.87
N PRO A 89 -6.11 -5.44 -19.21
CA PRO A 89 -5.56 -6.54 -19.99
C PRO A 89 -4.22 -7.03 -19.42
N ILE A 90 -4.01 -8.35 -19.41
CA ILE A 90 -2.84 -8.96 -18.75
C ILE A 90 -1.50 -8.48 -19.34
N ASP A 91 -1.49 -8.12 -20.62
CA ASP A 91 -0.30 -7.68 -21.35
C ASP A 91 0.06 -6.20 -21.09
N ASP A 92 -0.83 -5.44 -20.44
CA ASP A 92 -0.58 -4.03 -20.08
C ASP A 92 0.22 -3.91 -18.77
N TYR A 93 0.32 -4.99 -17.99
CA TYR A 93 1.02 -4.97 -16.71
C TYR A 93 2.54 -4.99 -16.90
N PRO A 94 3.29 -4.14 -16.18
CA PRO A 94 4.75 -4.06 -16.23
C PRO A 94 5.47 -5.21 -15.47
N ALA A 95 5.07 -6.46 -15.75
CA ALA A 95 5.61 -7.65 -15.12
C ALA A 95 6.55 -8.42 -16.05
N ARG A 96 7.57 -9.08 -15.49
CA ARG A 96 8.52 -9.92 -16.27
C ARG A 96 7.91 -11.24 -16.74
N VAL A 97 6.95 -11.77 -15.98
CA VAL A 97 6.36 -13.09 -16.22
C VAL A 97 4.85 -13.02 -16.08
N ARG A 98 4.14 -13.77 -16.93
CA ARG A 98 2.68 -13.77 -16.99
C ARG A 98 1.99 -14.08 -15.65
N PRO A 99 2.50 -14.98 -14.79
CA PRO A 99 1.93 -15.19 -13.45
C PRO A 99 1.98 -13.94 -12.56
N ALA A 100 3.04 -13.14 -12.64
CA ALA A 100 3.14 -11.90 -11.87
C ALA A 100 2.12 -10.86 -12.37
N ALA A 101 1.95 -10.74 -13.70
CA ALA A 101 0.90 -9.90 -14.29
C ALA A 101 -0.51 -10.34 -13.83
N ALA A 102 -0.78 -11.64 -13.78
CA ALA A 102 -2.06 -12.17 -13.29
C ALA A 102 -2.30 -11.82 -11.80
N ILE A 103 -1.27 -11.87 -10.96
CA ILE A 103 -1.39 -11.46 -9.55
C ILE A 103 -1.66 -9.96 -9.44
N MET A 104 -0.94 -9.11 -10.18
CA MET A 104 -1.20 -7.67 -10.22
C MET A 104 -2.62 -7.37 -10.69
N HIS A 105 -3.10 -8.09 -11.71
CA HIS A 105 -4.47 -7.99 -12.19
C HIS A 105 -5.49 -8.32 -11.09
N MET A 106 -5.32 -9.43 -10.37
CA MET A 106 -6.21 -9.82 -9.29
C MET A 106 -6.19 -8.82 -8.12
N ILE A 107 -5.01 -8.30 -7.77
CA ILE A 107 -4.87 -7.25 -6.74
C ILE A 107 -5.64 -5.99 -7.14
N MET A 108 -5.44 -5.51 -8.37
CA MET A 108 -6.12 -4.29 -8.83
C MET A 108 -7.63 -4.48 -8.96
N ASN A 109 -8.09 -5.68 -9.34
CA ASN A 109 -9.51 -6.02 -9.32
C ASN A 109 -10.10 -5.96 -7.91
N ASN A 110 -9.40 -6.52 -6.92
CA ASN A 110 -9.85 -6.51 -5.52
C ASN A 110 -9.87 -5.10 -4.89
N LEU A 111 -9.17 -4.14 -5.48
CA LEU A 111 -9.09 -2.74 -5.06
C LEU A 111 -9.87 -1.80 -5.99
N ASP A 112 -10.59 -2.31 -6.98
CA ASP A 112 -11.45 -1.51 -7.86
C ASP A 112 -12.60 -0.90 -7.03
N PRO A 113 -12.85 0.41 -7.07
CA PRO A 113 -13.97 1.03 -6.34
C PRO A 113 -15.36 0.47 -6.67
N ARG A 114 -15.51 -0.23 -7.81
CA ARG A 114 -16.74 -0.93 -8.20
C ARG A 114 -16.88 -2.32 -7.58
N VAL A 115 -15.80 -2.85 -7.01
CA VAL A 115 -15.70 -4.20 -6.43
C VAL A 115 -15.47 -4.13 -4.92
N ALA A 116 -14.54 -3.29 -4.49
CA ALA A 116 -14.11 -3.16 -3.11
C ALA A 116 -15.16 -2.43 -2.26
N GLN A 117 -15.43 -2.96 -1.07
CA GLN A 117 -16.32 -2.31 -0.10
C GLN A 117 -15.74 -0.98 0.41
N PHE A 118 -14.43 -0.95 0.71
CA PHE A 118 -13.72 0.26 1.14
C PHE A 118 -12.37 0.34 0.41
N PRO A 119 -12.34 0.89 -0.83
CA PRO A 119 -11.16 0.81 -1.71
C PRO A 119 -9.93 1.50 -1.12
N HIS A 120 -10.11 2.65 -0.45
CA HIS A 120 -9.00 3.41 0.14
C HIS A 120 -8.43 2.77 1.42
N GLU A 121 -9.21 1.93 2.10
CA GLU A 121 -8.78 1.14 3.26
C GLU A 121 -8.37 -0.30 2.90
N LEU A 122 -8.22 -0.57 1.60
CA LEU A 122 -7.79 -1.85 1.04
C LEU A 122 -8.70 -3.03 1.41
N VAL A 123 -9.98 -2.79 1.71
CA VAL A 123 -10.97 -3.80 2.09
C VAL A 123 -11.85 -4.17 0.92
N THR A 124 -11.85 -5.43 0.50
CA THR A 124 -12.70 -5.90 -0.59
C THR A 124 -14.10 -6.28 -0.10
N TYR A 125 -14.20 -7.01 1.02
CA TYR A 125 -15.49 -7.48 1.56
C TYR A 125 -15.42 -7.75 3.07
N GLY A 126 -16.59 -7.93 3.69
CA GLY A 126 -16.72 -8.35 5.09
C GLY A 126 -16.32 -7.29 6.10
N GLY A 127 -16.19 -6.03 5.70
CA GLY A 127 -15.82 -4.90 6.56
C GLY A 127 -14.35 -4.86 6.99
N ASN A 128 -13.66 -6.00 7.06
CA ASN A 128 -12.26 -6.11 7.49
C ASN A 128 -11.37 -7.01 6.59
N GLY A 129 -11.93 -7.60 5.53
CA GLY A 129 -11.21 -8.43 4.56
C GLY A 129 -10.26 -7.62 3.71
N GLN A 130 -9.08 -7.32 4.25
CA GLN A 130 -8.05 -6.49 3.63
C GLN A 130 -7.17 -7.26 2.64
N VAL A 131 -6.85 -6.63 1.51
CA VAL A 131 -5.83 -7.11 0.55
C VAL A 131 -4.43 -6.88 1.11
N PHE A 132 -4.19 -5.70 1.67
CA PHE A 132 -2.95 -5.31 2.35
C PHE A 132 -3.28 -4.53 3.62
N SER A 133 -2.33 -4.48 4.56
CA SER A 133 -2.49 -3.65 5.76
C SER A 133 -2.39 -2.16 5.44
N ASN A 134 -1.54 -1.76 4.50
CA ASN A 134 -1.34 -0.35 4.15
C ASN A 134 -0.87 -0.21 2.69
N TRP A 135 -0.94 1.01 2.15
CA TRP A 135 -0.58 1.29 0.76
C TRP A 135 0.90 1.07 0.45
N ALA A 136 1.79 1.23 1.42
CA ALA A 136 3.20 0.93 1.24
C ALA A 136 3.46 -0.54 0.87
N GLN A 137 2.70 -1.49 1.41
CA GLN A 137 2.82 -2.90 1.06
C GLN A 137 2.43 -3.20 -0.39
N SER A 138 1.51 -2.42 -0.97
CA SER A 138 1.10 -2.60 -2.37
C SER A 138 2.16 -2.13 -3.38
N LEU A 139 2.96 -1.14 -2.99
CA LEU A 139 3.98 -0.52 -3.83
C LEU A 139 5.38 -1.10 -3.60
N THR A 140 5.64 -1.69 -2.44
CA THR A 140 6.94 -2.29 -2.13
C THR A 140 7.00 -3.75 -2.53
N PRO A 141 7.99 -4.17 -3.34
CA PRO A 141 8.31 -5.58 -3.47
C PRO A 141 8.72 -6.09 -2.09
N ARG A 142 8.06 -7.16 -1.61
CA ARG A 142 8.36 -7.76 -0.31
C ARG A 142 9.86 -8.09 -0.25
N LYS A 143 10.62 -7.38 0.60
CA LYS A 143 11.98 -7.84 0.96
C LYS A 143 11.82 -9.18 1.69
N PRO A 144 12.62 -10.21 1.37
CA PRO A 144 12.60 -11.44 2.14
C PRO A 144 12.90 -11.11 3.61
N SER A 145 12.07 -11.62 4.51
CA SER A 145 12.35 -11.56 5.95
C SER A 145 13.58 -12.43 6.22
N PRO A 146 14.53 -12.00 7.07
CA PRO A 146 15.66 -12.83 7.46
C PRO A 146 15.24 -14.11 8.22
N LEU A 147 13.97 -14.24 8.63
CA LEU A 147 13.44 -15.36 9.42
C LEU A 147 12.70 -16.42 8.62
N ARG A 148 12.68 -16.37 7.27
CA ARG A 148 12.07 -17.43 6.45
C ARG A 148 12.99 -17.87 5.32
N SER A 149 13.33 -19.16 5.34
CA SER A 149 14.18 -19.84 4.38
C SER A 149 13.59 -19.87 2.97
N THR A 150 14.49 -19.59 2.00
CA THR A 150 14.58 -20.24 0.68
C THR A 150 13.37 -20.20 -0.27
N THR A 151 12.77 -19.03 -0.50
CA THR A 151 12.25 -18.76 -1.86
C THR A 151 12.27 -17.26 -2.14
N PRO A 152 12.99 -16.78 -3.17
CA PRO A 152 12.81 -15.42 -3.63
C PRO A 152 11.39 -15.29 -4.16
N VAL A 153 10.52 -14.55 -3.47
CA VAL A 153 9.25 -14.13 -4.05
C VAL A 153 9.62 -13.22 -5.23
N PRO A 154 9.25 -13.56 -6.47
CA PRO A 154 9.60 -12.73 -7.61
C PRO A 154 9.12 -11.30 -7.36
N SER A 155 10.00 -10.32 -7.51
CA SER A 155 9.56 -8.94 -7.59
C SER A 155 8.51 -8.87 -8.70
N PHE A 156 7.31 -8.39 -8.38
CA PHE A 156 6.19 -8.31 -9.33
C PHE A 156 6.51 -7.46 -10.56
N CYS A 157 7.60 -6.69 -10.48
CA CYS A 157 7.89 -5.58 -11.34
C CYS A 157 9.24 -5.73 -12.04
N CYS A 158 9.28 -5.33 -13.31
CA CYS A 158 10.53 -5.15 -14.05
C CYS A 158 11.38 -4.06 -13.37
N ARG A 159 12.41 -4.41 -12.58
CA ARG A 159 13.48 -3.46 -12.28
C ARG A 159 14.29 -3.22 -13.54
N SER A 160 14.28 -1.98 -14.04
CA SER A 160 15.16 -1.51 -15.11
C SER A 160 16.49 -1.03 -14.50
N SER A 161 17.48 -1.91 -14.44
CA SER A 161 18.94 -1.67 -14.33
C SER A 161 19.55 -2.93 -13.69
N GLY A 162 20.34 -3.73 -14.39
CA GLY A 162 21.67 -3.36 -14.89
C GLY A 162 22.68 -4.05 -13.97
N TRP A 163 23.06 -5.28 -14.33
CA TRP A 163 24.33 -5.87 -13.92
C TRP A 163 25.27 -5.74 -15.11
#